data_AF-A0A1G5IY90-F1
#
_entry.id   AF-A0A1G5IY90-F1
#
_cell.length_a   1.000
_cell.length_b   1.000
_cell.length_c   1.000
_cell.angle_alpha   90.00
_cell.angle_beta   90.00
_cell.angle_gamma   90.00
#
_symmetry.space_group_name_H-M   'P 1'
#
loop_
_entity.id
_entity.type
_entity.pdbx_description
1 polymer ?
#
loop_
_entity_poly.entity_id
_entity_poly.type
_entity_poly.pdbx_seq_one_letter_code
_entity_poly.pdbx_strand_id
1 'polypeptide(L)'
;MLGTKKSSNRYGQRVTRIEPPSLEEAIAAAQGLTDNIEGQVEIASQLMGMPEEEVRPVVLKISAETRQPQRTVVADRVLDRGEGAKVVVVERRRPRLAIR
;
A
#
# COMPACT_ATOMS: atom_id res chain seq x y z
N MET A 1 26.30 4.77 45.60
CA MET A 1 25.11 3.90 45.61
C MET A 1 24.36 4.11 44.30
N LEU A 2 24.41 3.16 43.36
CA LEU A 2 23.75 3.29 42.06
C LEU A 2 22.36 2.66 42.14
N GLY A 3 21.33 3.51 42.14
CA GLY A 3 19.94 3.09 42.18
C GLY A 3 19.57 2.28 40.94
N THR A 4 19.09 1.06 41.12
CA THR A 4 18.57 0.21 40.05
C THR A 4 17.29 0.83 39.50
N LYS A 5 17.32 1.32 38.26
CA LYS A 5 16.09 1.77 37.57
C LYS A 5 15.22 0.54 37.27
N LYS A 6 14.04 0.49 37.89
CA LYS A 6 13.01 -0.52 37.63
C LYS A 6 12.36 -0.21 36.28
N SER A 7 12.46 -1.13 35.31
CA SER A 7 11.79 -0.96 34.02
C SER A 7 10.28 -0.93 34.21
N SER A 8 9.61 0.05 33.60
CA SER A 8 8.15 0.14 33.63
C SER A 8 7.59 -1.03 32.85
N ASN A 9 6.90 -1.91 33.58
CA ASN A 9 6.32 -3.10 33.00
C ASN A 9 5.07 -2.73 32.18
N ARG A 10 5.13 -2.82 30.86
CA ARG A 10 4.03 -2.47 29.93
C ARG A 10 3.03 -3.60 29.69
N TYR A 11 2.95 -4.61 30.56
CA TYR A 11 1.93 -5.64 30.42
C TYR A 11 0.52 -5.03 30.59
N GLY A 12 -0.30 -5.09 29.53
CA GLY A 12 -1.69 -4.61 29.50
C GLY A 12 -1.94 -3.30 28.75
N GLN A 13 -0.91 -2.60 28.29
CA GLN A 13 -1.08 -1.43 27.42
C GLN A 13 -1.26 -1.88 25.96
N ARG A 14 -2.24 -1.32 25.23
CA ARG A 14 -2.34 -1.55 23.77
C ARG A 14 -1.10 -0.93 23.12
N VAL A 15 -0.20 -1.77 22.64
CA VAL A 15 0.99 -1.35 21.88
C VAL A 15 0.73 -1.65 20.41
N THR A 16 0.93 -0.66 19.55
CA THR A 16 0.92 -0.89 18.10
C THR A 16 2.14 -1.73 17.75
N ARG A 17 1.91 -2.89 17.12
CA ARG A 17 2.99 -3.71 16.58
C ARG A 17 3.64 -2.91 15.45
N ILE A 18 4.95 -2.69 15.55
CA ILE A 18 5.74 -2.05 14.50
C ILE A 18 6.49 -3.17 13.81
N GLU A 19 6.15 -3.42 12.54
CA GLU A 19 6.95 -4.27 11.66
C GLU A 19 7.88 -3.39 10.84
N PRO A 20 9.14 -3.81 10.61
CA PRO A 20 10.04 -3.07 9.75
C PRO A 20 9.49 -3.06 8.31
N PRO A 21 9.77 -2.02 7.52
CA PRO A 21 9.34 -1.97 6.13
C PRO A 21 9.96 -3.10 5.33
N SER A 22 9.21 -3.60 4.35
CA SER A 22 9.71 -4.57 3.37
C SER A 22 10.39 -3.87 2.19
N LEU A 23 11.28 -4.59 1.50
CA LEU A 23 11.94 -4.06 0.31
C LEU A 23 10.92 -3.73 -0.81
N GLU A 24 9.86 -4.53 -0.95
CA GLU A 24 8.82 -4.28 -1.97
C GLU A 24 8.07 -2.96 -1.70
N GLU A 25 7.78 -2.65 -0.44
CA GLU A 25 7.15 -1.37 -0.05
C GLU A 25 8.08 -0.18 -0.31
N ALA A 26 9.38 -0.33 -0.05
CA ALA A 26 10.36 0.71 -0.37
C ALA A 26 10.46 0.95 -1.89
N ILE A 27 10.39 -0.12 -2.70
CA ILE A 27 10.38 -0.02 -4.17
C ILE A 27 9.10 0.67 -4.65
N ALA A 28 7.94 0.31 -4.09
CA ALA A 28 6.68 0.95 -4.42
C ALA A 28 6.69 2.46 -4.07
N ALA A 29 7.29 2.84 -2.94
CA ALA A 29 7.47 4.24 -2.56
C ALA A 29 8.40 4.98 -3.54
N ALA A 30 9.52 4.36 -3.94
CA ALA A 30 10.46 4.93 -4.89
C ALA A 30 9.85 5.14 -6.28
N GLN A 31 9.02 4.20 -6.75
CA GLN A 31 8.24 4.34 -7.99
C GLN A 31 7.28 5.53 -7.96
N GLY A 32 6.73 5.86 -6.78
CA GLY A 32 5.90 7.06 -6.60
C GLY A 32 6.67 8.38 -6.69
N LEU A 33 8.00 8.35 -6.60
CA LEU A 33 8.85 9.54 -6.63
C LEU A 33 9.59 9.72 -7.97
N THR A 34 9.89 8.65 -8.70
CA THR A 34 10.62 8.71 -9.97
C THR A 34 10.32 7.53 -10.89
N ASP A 35 10.31 7.79 -12.20
CA ASP A 35 10.13 6.78 -13.26
C ASP A 35 11.47 6.17 -13.73
N ASN A 36 12.60 6.77 -13.37
CA ASN A 36 13.93 6.25 -13.73
C ASN A 36 14.30 5.07 -12.83
N ILE A 37 14.68 3.93 -13.42
CA ILE A 37 15.10 2.73 -12.69
C ILE A 37 16.31 2.99 -11.79
N GLU A 38 17.31 3.74 -12.26
CA GLU A 38 18.49 4.04 -11.44
C GLU A 38 18.12 4.85 -10.21
N GLY A 39 17.26 5.87 -10.39
CA GLY A 39 16.73 6.66 -9.28
C GLY A 39 15.84 5.84 -8.33
N GLN A 40 15.06 4.88 -8.84
CA GLN A 40 14.27 3.98 -8.00
C GLN A 40 15.16 3.10 -7.13
N VAL A 41 16.28 2.60 -7.68
CA VAL A 41 17.26 1.78 -6.94
C VAL A 41 17.93 2.61 -5.85
N GLU A 42 18.37 3.83 -6.15
CA GLU A 42 19.00 4.73 -5.17
C GLU A 42 18.04 5.07 -4.01
N ILE A 43 16.79 5.42 -4.31
CA ILE A 43 15.83 5.77 -3.27
C ILE A 43 15.47 4.54 -2.42
N ALA A 44 15.22 3.39 -3.04
CA ALA A 44 14.87 2.17 -2.31
C ALA A 44 16.04 1.68 -1.44
N SER A 45 17.28 1.81 -1.91
CA SER A 45 18.48 1.49 -1.12
C SER A 45 18.61 2.39 0.11
N GLN A 46 18.38 3.69 -0.04
CA GLN A 46 18.36 4.66 1.06
C GLN A 46 17.24 4.41 2.07
N LEU A 47 16.04 4.03 1.61
CA LEU A 47 14.90 3.71 2.49
C LEU A 47 15.15 2.45 3.32
N MET A 48 15.82 1.44 2.73
CA MET A 48 16.07 0.15 3.39
C MET A 48 17.43 0.08 4.11
N GLY A 49 18.35 1.01 3.84
CA GLY A 49 19.72 0.95 4.34
C GLY A 49 20.52 -0.24 3.78
N MET A 50 20.22 -0.64 2.54
CA MET A 50 20.83 -1.78 1.85
C MET A 50 21.71 -1.30 0.69
N PRO A 51 22.70 -2.08 0.22
CA PRO A 51 23.49 -1.72 -0.96
C PRO A 51 22.65 -1.78 -2.24
N GLU A 52 22.96 -0.91 -3.21
CA GLU A 52 22.21 -0.82 -4.47
C GLU A 52 22.28 -2.12 -5.27
N GLU A 53 23.38 -2.87 -5.18
CA GLU A 53 23.59 -4.13 -5.88
C GLU A 53 22.58 -5.21 -5.46
N GLU A 54 22.14 -5.19 -4.19
CA GLU A 54 21.13 -6.12 -3.66
C GLU A 54 19.71 -5.69 -4.05
N VAL A 55 19.46 -4.38 -4.16
CA VAL A 55 18.14 -3.81 -4.45
C VAL A 55 17.83 -3.85 -5.96
N ARG A 56 18.82 -3.57 -6.80
CA ARG A 56 18.71 -3.51 -8.27
C ARG A 56 18.00 -4.72 -8.92
N PRO A 57 18.35 -5.98 -8.62
CA PRO A 57 17.67 -7.12 -9.24
C PRO A 57 16.17 -7.18 -8.88
N VAL A 58 15.80 -6.76 -7.66
CA VAL A 58 14.41 -6.76 -7.20
C VAL A 58 13.61 -5.66 -7.88
N VAL A 59 14.16 -4.45 -7.98
CA VAL A 59 13.54 -3.33 -8.72
C VAL A 59 13.28 -3.70 -10.18
N LEU A 60 14.26 -4.30 -10.85
CA LEU A 60 14.13 -4.74 -12.25
C LEU A 60 13.03 -5.78 -12.42
N LYS A 61 12.95 -6.75 -11.50
CA LYS A 61 11.91 -7.78 -11.51
C LYS A 61 10.51 -7.17 -11.37
N ILE A 62 10.32 -6.29 -10.38
CA ILE A 62 9.03 -5.64 -10.11
C ILE A 62 8.63 -4.72 -11.28
N SER A 63 9.56 -3.94 -11.82
CA SER A 63 9.29 -3.06 -12.97
C SER A 63 8.83 -3.84 -14.22
N ALA A 64 9.42 -5.01 -14.47
CA ALA A 64 8.99 -5.88 -15.55
C ALA A 64 7.57 -6.45 -15.35
N GLU A 65 7.20 -6.78 -14.11
CA GLU A 65 5.87 -7.28 -13.75
C GLU A 65 4.80 -6.19 -13.84
N THR A 66 5.11 -4.96 -13.41
CA THR A 66 4.19 -3.80 -13.51
C THR A 66 3.89 -3.41 -14.97
N ARG A 67 4.83 -3.64 -15.90
CA ARG A 67 4.62 -3.38 -17.34
C ARG A 67 3.75 -4.40 -18.04
N GLN A 68 3.53 -5.58 -17.44
CA GLN A 68 2.52 -6.50 -17.96
C GLN A 68 1.17 -5.83 -17.69
N PRO A 69 0.34 -5.55 -18.71
CA PRO A 69 -1.03 -5.13 -18.45
C PRO A 69 -1.65 -6.28 -17.66
N GLN A 70 -1.88 -6.05 -16.37
CA GLN A 70 -2.74 -6.88 -15.55
C GLN A 70 -4.07 -6.88 -16.28
N ARG A 71 -4.25 -7.90 -17.13
CA ARG A 71 -5.42 -8.08 -17.96
C ARG A 71 -6.52 -8.38 -16.96
N THR A 72 -7.15 -7.33 -16.47
CA THR A 72 -8.13 -7.37 -15.40
C THR A 72 -9.23 -8.30 -15.87
N VAL A 73 -9.20 -9.53 -15.36
CA VAL A 73 -10.20 -10.59 -15.64
C VAL A 73 -11.62 -10.12 -15.24
N VAL A 74 -11.72 -8.99 -14.53
CA VAL A 74 -12.96 -8.32 -14.18
C VAL A 74 -13.68 -7.71 -15.39
N ALA A 75 -12.96 -7.23 -16.41
CA ALA A 75 -13.61 -6.67 -17.61
C ALA A 75 -14.29 -7.75 -18.47
N ASP A 76 -13.74 -8.96 -18.49
CA ASP A 76 -14.25 -10.06 -19.32
C ASP A 76 -15.48 -10.74 -18.69
N ARG A 77 -15.49 -10.87 -17.35
CA ARG A 77 -16.61 -11.50 -16.62
C ARG A 77 -17.91 -10.68 -16.58
N VAL A 78 -17.83 -9.37 -16.80
CA VAL A 78 -19.00 -8.49 -16.86
C VAL A 78 -19.67 -8.54 -18.24
N LEU A 79 -18.94 -8.93 -19.29
CA LEU A 79 -19.47 -9.02 -20.65
C LEU A 79 -20.00 -10.42 -21.00
N ASP A 80 -19.48 -11.48 -20.39
CA ASP A 80 -19.88 -12.87 -20.69
C ASP A 80 -21.18 -13.31 -19.99
N ARG A 81 -21.50 -12.72 -18.85
CA ARG A 81 -22.84 -12.87 -18.24
C ARG A 81 -23.71 -11.82 -18.90
N GLY A 82 -24.55 -12.21 -19.86
CA GLY A 82 -25.46 -11.36 -20.66
C GLY A 82 -26.52 -10.54 -19.89
N GLU A 83 -26.22 -10.12 -18.67
CA GLU A 83 -27.00 -9.26 -17.82
C GLU A 83 -26.19 -7.98 -17.63
N GLY A 84 -26.41 -7.01 -18.53
CA GLY A 84 -25.74 -5.71 -18.50
C GLY A 84 -25.85 -5.00 -17.14
N ALA A 85 -24.97 -4.03 -16.91
CA ALA A 85 -24.88 -3.28 -15.65
C ALA A 85 -26.26 -2.80 -15.16
N LYS A 86 -26.74 -3.36 -14.03
CA LYS A 86 -28.01 -2.98 -13.42
C LYS A 86 -27.85 -1.60 -12.78
N VAL A 87 -28.42 -0.58 -13.41
CA VAL A 87 -28.49 0.78 -12.85
C VAL A 87 -29.66 0.86 -11.88
N VAL A 88 -29.40 1.23 -10.63
CA VAL A 88 -30.43 1.45 -9.60
C VAL A 88 -30.50 2.94 -9.29
N VAL A 89 -31.66 3.55 -9.49
CA VAL A 89 -31.95 4.94 -9.11
C VAL A 89 -32.71 4.94 -7.79
N VAL A 90 -32.22 5.67 -6.79
CA VAL A 90 -32.88 5.83 -5.49
C VAL A 90 -33.26 7.29 -5.29
N GLU A 91 -34.55 7.55 -5.14
CA GLU A 91 -35.04 8.87 -4.73
C GLU A 91 -34.95 9.02 -3.20
N ARG A 92 -34.26 10.05 -2.72
CA ARG A 92 -34.15 10.36 -1.28
C ARG A 92 -35.23 11.35 -0.86
N ARG A 93 -36.21 10.88 -0.08
CA ARG A 93 -37.23 11.73 0.55
C ARG A 93 -36.65 12.48 1.76
N ARG A 94 -36.70 13.81 1.77
CA ARG A 94 -36.23 14.61 2.90
C ARG A 94 -37.23 14.57 4.08
N PRO A 95 -36.76 14.48 5.34
CA PRO A 95 -37.62 14.56 6.50
C PRO A 95 -38.22 15.97 6.62
N ARG A 96 -39.49 16.06 7.03
CA ARG A 96 -40.18 17.34 7.24
C ARG A 96 -39.63 17.99 8.51
N LEU A 97 -39.11 19.22 8.42
CA LEU A 97 -38.78 20.00 9.61
C LEU A 97 -40.09 20.43 10.29
N ALA A 98 -40.27 20.02 11.55
CA ALA A 98 -41.28 20.61 12.42
C ALA A 98 -40.79 22.00 12.83
N ILE A 99 -41.51 23.04 12.41
CA ILE A 99 -41.30 24.41 12.89
C ILE A 99 -41.98 24.51 14.25
N ARG A 100 -41.25 25.02 15.26
CA ARG A 100 -41.74 25.31 16.61
C ARG A 100 -42.08 26.78 16.72
#